data_AF-A0A432HXT1-F1
#
_entry.id   AF-A0A432HXT1-F1
#
_cell.length_a   1.000
_cell.length_b   1.000
_cell.length_c   1.000
_cell.angle_alpha   90.00
_cell.angle_beta   90.00
_cell.angle_gamma   90.00
#
_symmetry.space_group_name_H-M   'P 1'
#
loop_
_entity.id
_entity.type
_entity.pdbx_description
1 polymer ?
#
loop_
_entity_poly.entity_id
_entity_poly.type
_entity_poly.pdbx_seq_one_letter_code
_entity_poly.pdbx_strand_id
1 'polypeptide(L)'
;MVVRSLRVDVLRELSHERDAYIQGLVWWNDQLFESTGRYGESTLRRLDPQTGRVEQRIEVPDQYFGEGLALVDGRLLMLTWTTERAFTYDRDSFEPGETFQYQGEGWGLCYDGDRLVMSDGSDRLTFRDPDTFEPIGEQRVRLRGQPLRNLNELECVDGAVYANVWEEDFLVRIDPETGRVTDYIDAGGLLQGEDLIGSEVLNGIAYDPTAETFFITGKWWPKMFEVRFVE
;
A
#
# COMPACT_ATOMS: atom_id res chain seq x y z
N MET A 1 -25.25 -3.49 11.12
CA MET A 1 -24.34 -4.44 10.45
C MET A 1 -23.10 -4.56 11.30
N VAL A 2 -22.60 -5.78 11.47
CA VAL A 2 -21.49 -6.11 12.36
C VAL A 2 -20.18 -5.99 11.58
N VAL A 3 -19.20 -5.28 12.13
CA VAL A 3 -17.82 -5.28 11.63
C VAL A 3 -17.14 -6.49 12.27
N ARG A 4 -16.54 -7.39 11.48
CA ARG A 4 -15.80 -8.53 12.03
C ARG A 4 -14.50 -8.01 12.65
N SER A 5 -14.08 -8.65 13.73
CA SER A 5 -12.79 -8.41 14.35
C SER A 5 -11.92 -9.60 14.03
N LEU A 6 -10.85 -9.36 13.29
CA LEU A 6 -9.85 -10.34 12.90
C LEU A 6 -8.52 -9.98 13.56
N ARG A 7 -7.61 -10.94 13.59
CA ARG A 7 -6.21 -10.78 13.98
C ARG A 7 -5.30 -11.32 12.90
N VAL A 8 -4.05 -10.88 12.94
CA VAL A 8 -2.98 -11.42 12.11
C VAL A 8 -2.53 -12.80 12.63
N ASP A 9 -2.47 -13.77 11.72
CA ASP A 9 -1.78 -15.06 11.92
C ASP A 9 -0.52 -15.07 11.04
N VAL A 10 0.66 -15.05 11.68
CA VAL A 10 1.95 -14.97 10.98
C VAL A 10 2.36 -16.35 10.47
N LEU A 11 2.59 -16.44 9.17
CA LEU A 11 3.04 -17.66 8.50
C LEU A 11 4.56 -17.68 8.33
N ARG A 12 5.14 -16.54 7.91
CA ARG A 12 6.58 -16.36 7.71
C ARG A 12 7.02 -14.94 8.09
N GLU A 13 8.26 -14.83 8.54
CA GLU A 13 8.98 -13.56 8.69
C GLU A 13 10.06 -13.48 7.61
N LEU A 14 10.15 -12.33 6.95
CA LEU A 14 11.11 -12.01 5.91
C LEU A 14 11.94 -10.80 6.36
N SER A 15 13.18 -10.70 5.87
CA SER A 15 13.97 -9.49 6.12
C SER A 15 13.40 -8.31 5.34
N HIS A 16 13.47 -7.11 5.91
CA HIS A 16 13.10 -5.88 5.24
C HIS A 16 14.17 -4.82 5.54
N GLU A 17 14.58 -4.05 4.52
CA GLU A 17 15.67 -3.09 4.68
C GLU A 17 15.21 -1.91 5.53
N ARG A 18 15.93 -1.63 6.64
CA ARG A 18 15.58 -0.55 7.58
C ARG A 18 15.67 0.86 6.99
N ASP A 19 16.27 1.03 5.81
CA ASP A 19 16.30 2.30 5.10
C ASP A 19 14.99 2.58 4.33
N ALA A 20 14.07 1.60 4.26
CA ALA A 20 12.82 1.71 3.53
C ALA A 20 11.76 2.46 4.35
N TYR A 21 11.48 3.71 3.98
CA TYR A 21 10.28 4.41 4.43
C TYR A 21 9.09 4.01 3.55
N ILE A 22 8.61 2.77 3.69
CA ILE A 22 7.62 2.18 2.77
C ILE A 22 6.33 3.01 2.69
N GLN A 23 5.86 3.20 1.46
CA GLN A 23 4.62 3.93 1.15
C GLN A 23 3.67 3.20 0.20
N GLY A 24 4.16 2.19 -0.53
CA GLY A 24 3.33 1.31 -1.33
C GLY A 24 3.99 -0.05 -1.48
N LEU A 25 3.20 -1.11 -1.43
CA LEU A 25 3.63 -2.48 -1.66
C LEU A 25 2.65 -3.14 -2.63
N VAL A 26 3.13 -3.89 -3.62
CA VAL A 26 2.24 -4.63 -4.52
C VAL A 26 2.87 -5.95 -4.95
N TRP A 27 2.04 -6.98 -5.02
CA TRP A 27 2.44 -8.30 -5.50
C TRP A 27 2.13 -8.46 -6.99
N TRP A 28 3.04 -9.12 -7.72
CA TRP A 28 2.76 -9.62 -9.05
C TRP A 28 3.67 -10.79 -9.43
N ASN A 29 3.09 -11.94 -9.81
CA ASN A 29 3.79 -13.11 -10.34
C ASN A 29 5.08 -13.48 -9.58
N ASP A 30 4.97 -13.77 -8.27
CA ASP A 30 6.11 -14.17 -7.42
C ASP A 30 7.18 -13.08 -7.27
N GLN A 31 6.74 -11.81 -7.34
CA GLN A 31 7.57 -10.63 -7.11
C GLN A 31 6.79 -9.62 -6.26
N LEU A 32 7.53 -8.92 -5.39
CA LEU A 32 7.02 -7.75 -4.67
C LEU A 32 7.62 -6.49 -5.28
N PHE A 33 6.83 -5.43 -5.37
CA PHE A 33 7.28 -4.11 -5.75
C PHE A 33 6.98 -3.13 -4.63
N GLU A 34 7.93 -2.27 -4.33
CA GLU A 34 7.87 -1.37 -3.19
C GLU A 34 8.20 0.07 -3.62
N SER A 35 7.38 1.01 -3.15
CA SER A 35 7.66 2.43 -3.19
C SER A 35 8.09 2.90 -1.80
N THR A 36 9.18 3.67 -1.74
CA THR A 36 9.61 4.33 -0.50
C THR A 36 9.50 5.84 -0.63
N GLY A 37 9.14 6.48 0.48
CA GLY A 37 9.09 7.94 0.62
C GLY A 37 10.38 8.52 1.19
N ARG A 38 10.36 9.85 1.42
CA ARG A 38 11.44 10.78 1.86
C ARG A 38 12.10 11.53 0.70
N TYR A 39 12.14 12.87 0.81
CA TYR A 39 12.80 13.72 -0.18
C TYR A 39 14.29 13.41 -0.28
N GLY A 40 14.78 13.15 -1.49
CA GLY A 40 16.18 12.74 -1.74
C GLY A 40 16.52 11.28 -1.39
N GLU A 41 15.54 10.49 -0.95
CA GLU A 41 15.73 9.10 -0.51
C GLU A 41 14.61 8.15 -1.03
N SER A 42 13.65 8.69 -1.78
CA SER A 42 12.52 7.92 -2.32
C SER A 42 13.00 6.97 -3.41
N THR A 43 12.47 5.75 -3.44
CA THR A 43 12.92 4.70 -4.36
C THR A 43 11.76 3.85 -4.87
N LEU A 44 11.97 3.26 -6.05
CA LEU A 44 11.18 2.13 -6.52
C LEU A 44 12.05 0.88 -6.44
N ARG A 45 11.53 -0.20 -5.83
CA ARG A 45 12.26 -1.44 -5.58
C ARG A 45 11.46 -2.64 -6.07
N ARG A 46 12.16 -3.69 -6.53
CA ARG A 46 11.63 -5.04 -6.71
C ARG A 46 12.29 -5.96 -5.69
N LEU A 47 11.49 -6.75 -4.98
CA LEU A 47 11.94 -7.61 -3.89
C LEU A 47 11.59 -9.08 -4.20
N ASP A 48 12.46 -9.98 -3.77
CA ASP A 48 12.22 -11.41 -3.73
C ASP A 48 11.25 -11.74 -2.57
N PRO A 49 10.04 -12.25 -2.83
CA PRO A 49 9.05 -12.54 -1.78
C PRO A 49 9.39 -13.74 -0.89
N GLN A 50 10.45 -14.49 -1.19
CA GLN A 50 10.92 -15.60 -0.34
C GLN A 50 11.93 -15.13 0.71
N THR A 51 12.61 -14.01 0.46
CA THR A 51 13.69 -13.52 1.33
C THR A 51 13.50 -12.07 1.81
N GLY A 52 12.73 -11.26 1.08
CA GLY A 52 12.60 -9.81 1.23
C GLY A 52 13.82 -9.04 0.73
N ARG A 53 14.73 -9.69 -0.01
CA ARG A 53 15.92 -9.05 -0.58
C ARG A 53 15.54 -8.18 -1.78
N VAL A 54 16.07 -6.97 -1.83
CA VAL A 54 15.97 -6.09 -3.00
C VAL A 54 16.78 -6.67 -4.18
N GLU A 55 16.12 -6.86 -5.32
CA GLU A 55 16.72 -7.38 -6.55
C GLU A 55 16.99 -6.30 -7.60
N GLN A 56 16.19 -5.23 -7.59
CA GLN A 56 16.30 -4.09 -8.49
C GLN A 56 15.82 -2.84 -7.75
N ARG A 57 16.50 -1.71 -7.98
CA ARG A 57 16.20 -0.42 -7.35
C ARG A 57 16.51 0.72 -8.30
N ILE A 58 15.64 1.72 -8.34
CA ILE A 58 15.95 3.05 -8.88
C ILE A 58 15.62 4.12 -7.84
N GLU A 59 16.33 5.24 -7.92
CA GLU A 59 16.01 6.44 -7.14
C GLU A 59 14.90 7.23 -7.85
N VAL A 60 13.97 7.78 -7.05
CA VAL A 60 13.01 8.79 -7.49
C VAL A 60 13.69 10.16 -7.40
N PRO A 61 13.47 11.10 -8.34
CA PRO A 61 14.14 12.40 -8.30
C PRO A 61 13.90 13.14 -6.98
N ASP A 62 14.96 13.72 -6.41
CA ASP A 62 15.04 14.24 -5.04
C ASP A 62 13.90 15.20 -4.63
N GLN A 63 13.34 15.95 -5.58
CA GLN A 63 12.24 16.88 -5.33
C GLN A 63 10.89 16.20 -5.05
N TYR A 64 10.80 14.87 -5.24
CA TYR A 64 9.59 14.11 -5.04
C TYR A 64 9.72 13.21 -3.81
N PHE A 65 8.60 13.12 -3.09
CA PHE A 65 8.41 12.16 -2.03
C PHE A 65 7.50 11.07 -2.61
N GLY A 66 8.03 9.86 -2.82
CA GLY A 66 7.29 8.72 -3.36
C GLY A 66 6.23 8.22 -2.37
N GLU A 67 5.07 7.83 -2.89
CA GLU A 67 3.92 7.35 -2.11
C GLU A 67 3.38 6.04 -2.69
N GLY A 68 2.09 5.76 -2.58
CA GLY A 68 1.42 4.52 -2.97
C GLY A 68 1.74 4.04 -4.38
N LEU A 69 1.71 2.72 -4.54
CA LEU A 69 2.17 2.01 -5.74
C LEU A 69 1.11 0.99 -6.17
N ALA A 70 0.70 1.03 -7.44
CA ALA A 70 -0.16 0.01 -8.02
C ALA A 70 0.43 -0.52 -9.32
N LEU A 71 0.04 -1.74 -9.71
CA LEU A 71 0.40 -2.33 -11.00
C LEU A 71 -0.83 -2.42 -11.91
N VAL A 72 -0.73 -1.84 -13.11
CA VAL A 72 -1.77 -1.87 -14.14
C VAL A 72 -1.14 -2.26 -15.47
N ASP A 73 -1.58 -3.38 -16.05
CA ASP A 73 -1.14 -3.85 -17.38
C ASP A 73 0.38 -3.85 -17.59
N GLY A 74 1.13 -4.26 -16.56
CA GLY A 74 2.60 -4.31 -16.59
C GLY A 74 3.30 -2.97 -16.35
N ARG A 75 2.56 -1.89 -16.05
CA ARG A 75 3.09 -0.59 -15.63
C ARG A 75 2.90 -0.41 -14.14
N LEU A 76 3.95 0.01 -13.44
CA LEU A 76 3.88 0.45 -12.06
C LEU A 76 3.50 1.93 -12.04
N LEU A 77 2.47 2.30 -11.29
CA LEU A 77 2.04 3.68 -11.07
C LEU A 77 2.37 4.07 -9.63
N MET A 78 3.22 5.09 -9.47
CA MET A 78 3.66 5.59 -8.17
C MET A 78 3.14 7.01 -7.94
N LEU A 79 2.44 7.22 -6.83
CA LEU A 79 2.01 8.54 -6.37
C LEU A 79 3.16 9.36 -5.81
N THR A 80 2.91 10.65 -5.63
CA THR A 80 3.79 11.53 -4.84
C THR A 80 3.00 12.25 -3.77
N TRP A 81 3.63 12.57 -2.64
CA TRP A 81 2.87 13.10 -1.49
C TRP A 81 2.15 14.41 -1.78
N THR A 82 2.87 15.52 -1.93
CA THR A 82 2.26 16.86 -2.09
C THR A 82 2.50 17.47 -3.47
N THR A 83 3.26 16.79 -4.34
CA THR A 83 3.70 17.34 -5.63
C THR A 83 2.73 17.06 -6.77
N GLU A 84 1.62 16.38 -6.50
CA GLU A 84 0.50 16.21 -7.45
C GLU A 84 0.92 15.49 -8.74
N ARG A 85 1.85 14.53 -8.63
CA ARG A 85 2.34 13.69 -9.73
C ARG A 85 2.09 12.21 -9.49
N ALA A 86 1.68 11.51 -10.53
CA ALA A 86 1.75 10.05 -10.60
C ALA A 86 2.71 9.64 -11.72
N PHE A 87 3.79 8.97 -11.36
CA PHE A 87 4.77 8.45 -12.32
C PHE A 87 4.37 7.06 -12.77
N THR A 88 4.62 6.75 -14.03
CA THR A 88 4.56 5.37 -14.53
C THR A 88 5.95 4.84 -14.79
N TYR A 89 6.16 3.55 -14.54
CA TYR A 89 7.38 2.82 -14.84
C TYR A 89 7.05 1.49 -15.49
N ASP A 90 7.86 1.05 -16.44
CA ASP A 90 7.84 -0.35 -16.86
C ASP A 90 8.19 -1.24 -15.66
N ARG A 91 7.39 -2.28 -15.39
CA ARG A 91 7.58 -3.14 -14.22
C ARG A 91 8.91 -3.89 -14.23
N ASP A 92 9.40 -4.28 -15.41
CA ASP A 92 10.54 -5.17 -15.52
C ASP A 92 11.87 -4.37 -15.56
N SER A 93 11.91 -3.27 -16.32
CA SER A 93 13.10 -2.43 -16.50
C SER A 93 13.19 -1.23 -15.57
N PHE A 94 12.07 -0.81 -14.97
CA PHE A 94 11.92 0.48 -14.26
C PHE A 94 12.21 1.70 -15.16
N GLU A 95 12.11 1.56 -16.48
CA GLU A 95 12.18 2.70 -17.38
C GLU A 95 10.95 3.61 -17.15
N PRO A 96 11.15 4.93 -17.01
CA PRO A 96 10.04 5.85 -16.78
C PRO A 96 9.17 5.98 -18.03
N GLY A 97 7.86 6.00 -17.81
CA GLY A 97 6.86 6.22 -18.83
C GLY A 97 6.20 7.59 -18.72
N GLU A 98 4.89 7.61 -18.91
CA GLU A 98 4.05 8.78 -18.76
C GLU A 98 4.03 9.29 -17.31
N THR A 99 3.76 10.58 -17.15
CA THR A 99 3.54 11.21 -15.86
C THR A 99 2.20 11.93 -15.87
N PHE A 100 1.32 11.54 -14.96
CA PHE A 100 0.03 12.19 -14.80
C PHE A 100 0.09 13.30 -13.74
N GLN A 101 -0.87 14.21 -13.80
CA GLN A 101 -1.09 15.24 -12.80
C GLN A 101 -2.43 14.98 -12.11
N TYR A 102 -2.50 15.24 -10.81
CA TYR A 102 -3.75 15.24 -10.05
C TYR A 102 -3.83 16.45 -9.14
N GLN A 103 -4.83 16.52 -8.27
CA GLN A 103 -4.98 17.60 -7.29
C GLN A 103 -5.06 17.00 -5.90
N GLY A 104 -4.46 17.68 -4.92
CA GLY A 104 -4.40 17.23 -3.53
C GLY A 104 -3.25 16.26 -3.26
N GLU A 105 -3.26 15.68 -2.07
CA GLU A 105 -2.22 14.71 -1.66
C GLU A 105 -2.49 13.32 -2.26
N GLY A 106 -1.42 12.53 -2.39
CA GLY A 106 -1.52 11.09 -2.69
C GLY A 106 -0.84 10.25 -1.64
N TRP A 107 -1.54 9.24 -1.12
CA TRP A 107 -1.07 8.38 -0.04
C TRP A 107 -1.00 6.93 -0.51
N GLY A 108 -2.09 6.18 -0.53
CA GLY A 108 -2.14 4.82 -1.05
C GLY A 108 -2.75 4.71 -2.44
N LEU A 109 -2.40 3.65 -3.16
CA LEU A 109 -2.93 3.35 -4.50
C LEU A 109 -3.05 1.83 -4.67
N CYS A 110 -4.22 1.34 -5.11
CA CYS A 110 -4.37 -0.04 -5.58
C CYS A 110 -5.20 -0.09 -6.86
N TYR A 111 -5.18 -1.24 -7.56
CA TYR A 111 -5.95 -1.46 -8.78
C TYR A 111 -6.99 -2.56 -8.55
N ASP A 112 -8.28 -2.25 -8.74
CA ASP A 112 -9.37 -3.20 -8.48
C ASP A 112 -9.68 -4.14 -9.67
N GLY A 113 -8.89 -4.04 -10.75
CA GLY A 113 -9.11 -4.76 -12.01
C GLY A 113 -9.91 -3.97 -13.06
N ASP A 114 -10.45 -2.81 -12.70
CA ASP A 114 -11.16 -1.88 -13.60
C ASP A 114 -10.67 -0.44 -13.41
N ARG A 115 -10.47 -0.02 -12.16
CA ARG A 115 -10.17 1.34 -11.74
C ARG A 115 -9.01 1.35 -10.75
N LEU A 116 -8.29 2.47 -10.73
CA LEU A 116 -7.38 2.77 -9.63
C LEU A 116 -8.17 3.32 -8.45
N VAL A 117 -7.83 2.89 -7.24
CA VAL A 117 -8.37 3.40 -5.98
C VAL A 117 -7.25 4.13 -5.25
N MET A 118 -7.46 5.40 -4.93
CA MET A 118 -6.47 6.27 -4.30
C MET A 118 -6.97 6.82 -2.97
N SER A 119 -6.12 6.80 -1.95
CA SER A 119 -6.33 7.50 -0.68
C SER A 119 -5.44 8.76 -0.61
N ASP A 120 -5.81 9.68 0.29
CA ASP A 120 -5.14 10.97 0.49
C ASP A 120 -5.04 11.34 1.98
N GLY A 121 -5.14 10.35 2.89
CA GLY A 121 -5.22 10.56 4.33
C GLY A 121 -6.58 11.08 4.84
N SER A 122 -7.54 11.39 3.97
CA SER A 122 -8.90 11.76 4.37
C SER A 122 -9.78 10.53 4.64
N ASP A 123 -11.10 10.73 4.76
CA ASP A 123 -12.10 9.66 4.82
C ASP A 123 -12.59 9.23 3.43
N ARG A 124 -11.82 9.52 2.36
CA ARG A 124 -12.25 9.31 0.97
C ARG A 124 -11.31 8.37 0.24
N LEU A 125 -11.91 7.51 -0.56
CA LEU A 125 -11.26 6.80 -1.65
C LEU A 125 -11.70 7.46 -2.95
N THR A 126 -10.75 7.93 -3.74
CA THR A 126 -10.99 8.48 -5.08
C THR A 126 -10.77 7.36 -6.10
N PHE A 127 -11.74 7.15 -6.99
CA PHE A 127 -11.59 6.23 -8.10
C PHE A 127 -11.04 6.98 -9.31
N ARG A 128 -10.04 6.41 -9.97
CA ARG A 128 -9.36 7.01 -11.11
C ARG A 128 -9.32 6.06 -12.29
N ASP A 129 -9.44 6.64 -13.47
CA ASP A 129 -9.24 5.94 -14.73
C ASP A 129 -7.76 5.50 -14.86
N PRO A 130 -7.48 4.23 -15.17
CA PRO A 130 -6.11 3.71 -15.20
C PRO A 130 -5.23 4.26 -16.33
N ASP A 131 -5.84 4.79 -17.40
CA ASP A 131 -5.12 5.26 -18.58
C ASP A 131 -4.88 6.77 -18.57
N THR A 132 -5.83 7.53 -18.01
CA THR A 132 -5.79 9.00 -17.98
C THR A 132 -5.52 9.57 -16.60
N PHE A 133 -5.70 8.75 -15.55
CA PHE A 133 -5.62 9.14 -14.14
C PHE A 133 -6.68 10.16 -13.69
N GLU A 134 -7.66 10.47 -14.56
CA GLU A 134 -8.76 11.37 -14.23
C GLU A 134 -9.67 10.76 -13.16
N PRO A 135 -10.22 11.57 -12.24
CA PRO A 135 -11.16 11.08 -11.24
C PRO A 135 -12.48 10.68 -11.92
N ILE A 136 -12.91 9.44 -11.68
CA ILE A 136 -14.15 8.87 -12.24
C ILE A 136 -15.20 8.60 -11.15
N GLY A 137 -14.85 8.80 -9.87
CA GLY A 137 -15.76 8.67 -8.76
C GLY A 137 -15.07 8.81 -7.42
N GLU A 138 -15.84 8.69 -6.36
CA GLU A 138 -15.33 8.73 -4.99
C GLU A 138 -16.28 8.00 -4.04
N GLN A 139 -15.73 7.49 -2.95
CA GLN A 139 -16.48 6.88 -1.88
C GLN A 139 -15.97 7.34 -0.52
N ARG A 140 -16.89 7.70 0.40
CA ARG A 140 -16.55 8.01 1.79
C ARG A 140 -16.51 6.74 2.64
N VAL A 141 -15.43 6.54 3.37
CA VAL A 141 -15.19 5.38 4.21
C VAL A 141 -15.73 5.60 5.61
N ARG A 142 -16.43 4.59 6.14
CA ARG A 142 -17.03 4.64 7.48
C ARG A 142 -16.79 3.37 8.27
N LEU A 143 -16.23 3.52 9.46
CA LEU A 143 -16.14 2.48 10.47
C LEU A 143 -17.29 2.65 11.46
N ARG A 144 -18.20 1.66 11.54
CA ARG A 144 -19.36 1.67 12.44
C ARG A 144 -20.22 2.95 12.32
N GLY A 145 -20.33 3.46 11.09
CA GLY A 145 -21.11 4.66 10.75
C GLY A 145 -20.37 5.99 10.87
N GLN A 146 -19.21 6.02 11.53
CA GLN A 146 -18.38 7.22 11.66
C GLN A 146 -17.36 7.30 10.51
N PRO A 147 -17.05 8.50 9.99
CA PRO A 147 -15.96 8.66 9.04
C PRO A 147 -14.65 8.07 9.58
N LEU A 148 -13.97 7.25 8.79
CA LEU A 148 -12.63 6.74 9.11
C LEU A 148 -11.62 7.52 8.28
N ARG A 149 -10.80 8.36 8.93
CA ARG A 149 -9.75 9.17 8.30
C ARG A 149 -8.41 8.45 8.34
N ASN A 150 -7.36 9.09 7.83
CA ASN A 150 -5.98 8.61 7.82
C ASN A 150 -5.81 7.31 7.03
N LEU A 151 -6.66 7.10 6.01
CA LEU A 151 -6.49 6.00 5.07
C LEU A 151 -5.15 6.21 4.34
N ASN A 152 -4.27 5.22 4.47
CA ASN A 152 -2.92 5.28 3.92
C ASN A 152 -2.77 4.25 2.81
N GLU A 153 -1.74 3.41 2.86
CA GLU A 153 -1.49 2.38 1.86
C GLU A 153 -2.70 1.45 1.66
N LEU A 154 -2.91 1.04 0.40
CA LEU A 154 -4.08 0.30 -0.05
C LEU A 154 -3.68 -0.97 -0.79
N GLU A 155 -4.49 -2.02 -0.63
CA GLU A 155 -4.42 -3.22 -1.49
C GLU A 155 -5.82 -3.68 -1.91
N CYS A 156 -5.98 -4.02 -3.18
CA CYS A 156 -7.28 -4.35 -3.79
C CYS A 156 -7.41 -5.87 -3.96
N VAL A 157 -8.32 -6.52 -3.21
CA VAL A 157 -8.47 -7.98 -3.22
C VAL A 157 -9.94 -8.38 -3.22
N ASP A 158 -10.33 -9.23 -4.17
CA ASP A 158 -11.67 -9.82 -4.28
C ASP A 158 -12.82 -8.79 -4.15
N GLY A 159 -12.68 -7.67 -4.87
CA GLY A 159 -13.66 -6.58 -4.89
C GLY A 159 -13.73 -5.76 -3.60
N ALA A 160 -12.74 -5.89 -2.71
CA ALA A 160 -12.60 -5.07 -1.52
C ALA A 160 -11.26 -4.31 -1.52
N VAL A 161 -11.23 -3.24 -0.72
CA VAL A 161 -10.02 -2.44 -0.50
C VAL A 161 -9.55 -2.66 0.93
N TYR A 162 -8.35 -3.19 1.09
CA TYR A 162 -7.64 -3.20 2.36
C TYR A 162 -6.90 -1.89 2.50
N ALA A 163 -6.91 -1.30 3.70
CA ALA A 163 -6.23 -0.04 3.95
C ALA A 163 -5.52 -0.06 5.30
N ASN A 164 -4.28 0.42 5.31
CA ASN A 164 -3.64 0.91 6.51
C ASN A 164 -4.37 2.14 7.03
N VAL A 165 -4.43 2.30 8.35
CA VAL A 165 -4.82 3.55 8.99
C VAL A 165 -3.57 4.14 9.64
N TRP A 166 -3.12 5.30 9.15
CA TRP A 166 -1.86 5.89 9.59
C TRP A 166 -1.85 6.21 11.09
N GLU A 167 -0.73 5.90 11.74
CA GLU A 167 -0.51 5.94 13.20
C GLU A 167 -1.30 4.89 14.02
N GLU A 168 -1.95 3.93 13.36
CA GLU A 168 -2.66 2.84 14.02
C GLU A 168 -2.05 1.47 13.71
N ASP A 169 -2.14 0.54 14.66
CA ASP A 169 -1.65 -0.84 14.51
C ASP A 169 -2.72 -1.80 13.95
N PHE A 170 -3.64 -1.30 13.13
CA PHE A 170 -4.68 -2.11 12.51
C PHE A 170 -4.89 -1.78 11.03
N LEU A 171 -5.45 -2.75 10.32
CA LEU A 171 -5.91 -2.63 8.93
C LEU A 171 -7.43 -2.70 8.90
N VAL A 172 -8.03 -2.18 7.83
CA VAL A 172 -9.47 -2.34 7.58
C VAL A 172 -9.74 -2.92 6.20
N ARG A 173 -10.77 -3.76 6.09
CA ARG A 173 -11.33 -4.18 4.80
C ARG A 173 -12.58 -3.36 4.49
N ILE A 174 -12.56 -2.65 3.38
CA ILE A 174 -13.57 -1.69 2.96
C ILE A 174 -14.31 -2.26 1.74
N ASP A 175 -15.64 -2.19 1.78
CA ASP A 175 -16.48 -2.35 0.59
C ASP A 175 -16.45 -1.03 -0.22
N PRO A 176 -15.84 -1.00 -1.41
CA PRO A 176 -15.68 0.24 -2.19
C PRO A 176 -17.00 0.77 -2.76
N GLU A 177 -18.04 -0.05 -2.88
CA GLU A 177 -19.35 0.37 -3.40
C GLU A 177 -20.18 1.11 -2.34
N THR A 178 -19.96 0.79 -1.07
CA THR A 178 -20.72 1.40 0.04
C THR A 178 -19.87 2.26 0.97
N GLY A 179 -18.55 2.14 0.88
CA GLY A 179 -17.57 2.74 1.79
C GLY A 179 -17.62 2.18 3.20
N ARG A 180 -18.29 1.06 3.43
CA ARG A 180 -18.40 0.48 4.77
C ARG A 180 -17.18 -0.36 5.07
N VAL A 181 -16.60 -0.14 6.25
CA VAL A 181 -15.64 -1.11 6.80
C VAL A 181 -16.40 -2.38 7.18
N THR A 182 -15.95 -3.49 6.65
CA THR A 182 -16.47 -4.84 6.87
C THR A 182 -15.66 -5.60 7.92
N ASP A 183 -14.33 -5.41 7.91
CA ASP A 183 -13.41 -6.05 8.84
C ASP A 183 -12.48 -5.03 9.48
N TYR A 184 -12.24 -5.22 10.77
CA TYR A 184 -11.18 -4.59 11.54
C TYR A 184 -10.14 -5.67 11.85
N ILE A 185 -8.89 -5.44 11.48
CA ILE A 185 -7.83 -6.46 11.52
C ILE A 185 -6.73 -5.93 12.44
N ASP A 186 -6.64 -6.51 13.65
CA ASP A 186 -5.60 -6.17 14.62
C ASP A 186 -4.25 -6.74 14.17
N ALA A 187 -3.30 -5.86 13.92
CA ALA A 187 -1.92 -6.15 13.53
C ALA A 187 -0.91 -5.70 14.60
N GLY A 188 -1.38 -5.44 15.83
CA GLY A 188 -0.53 -5.06 16.95
C GLY A 188 0.39 -6.19 17.40
N GLY A 189 1.58 -5.81 17.88
CA GLY A 189 2.54 -6.74 18.50
C GLY A 189 3.37 -7.59 17.52
N LEU A 190 3.34 -7.26 16.22
CA LEU A 190 4.18 -7.91 15.21
C LEU A 190 5.69 -7.69 15.45
N LEU A 191 6.09 -6.46 15.78
CA LEU A 191 7.46 -6.17 16.19
C LEU A 191 7.64 -6.31 17.70
N GLN A 192 8.78 -6.84 18.13
CA GLN A 192 9.12 -7.02 19.55
C GLN A 192 10.61 -6.72 19.81
N GLY A 193 10.93 -6.29 21.03
CA GLY A 193 12.31 -6.13 21.47
C GLY A 193 13.13 -5.17 20.60
N GLU A 194 14.26 -5.64 20.07
CA GLU A 194 15.17 -4.83 19.24
C GLU A 194 14.57 -4.46 17.88
N ASP A 195 13.54 -5.16 17.42
CA ASP A 195 12.85 -4.84 16.16
C ASP A 195 12.21 -3.44 16.21
N LEU A 196 11.79 -2.99 17.39
CA LEU A 196 11.14 -1.69 17.59
C LEU A 196 12.11 -0.51 17.49
N ILE A 197 13.43 -0.74 17.63
CA ILE A 197 14.41 0.34 17.64
C ILE A 197 14.49 0.95 16.22
N GLY A 198 14.09 2.22 16.09
CA GLY A 198 14.13 2.95 14.83
C GLY A 198 12.99 2.63 13.85
N SER A 199 12.10 1.69 14.19
CA SER A 199 10.91 1.39 13.41
C SER A 199 9.81 2.42 13.68
N GLU A 200 9.06 2.77 12.65
CA GLU A 200 7.88 3.63 12.74
C GLU A 200 6.59 2.77 12.60
N VAL A 201 5.54 3.33 12.01
CA VAL A 201 4.19 2.79 11.96
C VAL A 201 4.05 1.66 10.93
N LEU A 202 3.06 0.80 11.17
CA LEU A 202 2.55 -0.17 10.20
C LEU A 202 2.14 0.54 8.89
N ASN A 203 2.64 0.05 7.75
CA ASN A 203 2.29 0.54 6.42
C ASN A 203 2.80 -0.44 5.33
N GLY A 204 2.01 -0.68 4.29
CA GLY A 204 2.35 -1.59 3.19
C GLY A 204 1.60 -2.91 3.30
N ILE A 205 0.83 -3.23 2.27
CA ILE A 205 -0.02 -4.42 2.15
C ILE A 205 0.12 -4.92 0.72
N ALA A 206 0.42 -6.21 0.55
CA ALA A 206 0.32 -6.86 -0.75
C ALA A 206 -0.36 -8.22 -0.60
N TYR A 207 -0.98 -8.71 -1.68
CA TYR A 207 -1.69 -9.98 -1.67
C TYR A 207 -1.16 -10.97 -2.70
N ASP A 208 -0.79 -12.17 -2.27
CA ASP A 208 -0.52 -13.28 -3.18
C ASP A 208 -1.81 -14.09 -3.43
N PRO A 209 -2.41 -14.00 -4.63
CA PRO A 209 -3.61 -14.75 -4.97
C PRO A 209 -3.38 -16.27 -5.10
N THR A 210 -2.14 -16.73 -5.21
CA THR A 210 -1.82 -18.16 -5.34
C THR A 210 -1.84 -18.85 -3.97
N ALA A 211 -1.24 -18.22 -2.96
CA ALA A 211 -1.22 -18.74 -1.59
C ALA A 211 -2.42 -18.31 -0.74
N GLU A 212 -3.18 -17.30 -1.21
CA GLU A 212 -4.25 -16.62 -0.48
C GLU A 212 -3.72 -16.05 0.85
N THR A 213 -2.60 -15.35 0.77
CA THR A 213 -1.89 -14.74 1.91
C THR A 213 -1.56 -13.29 1.62
N PHE A 214 -1.37 -12.52 2.69
CA PHE A 214 -0.98 -11.12 2.62
C PHE A 214 0.47 -10.95 3.05
N PHE A 215 1.14 -9.96 2.51
CA PHE A 215 2.40 -9.44 3.00
C PHE A 215 2.14 -8.10 3.67
N ILE A 216 2.60 -7.94 4.90
CA ILE A 216 2.49 -6.67 5.65
C ILE A 216 3.83 -6.29 6.28
N THR A 217 4.12 -5.01 6.36
CA THR A 217 5.35 -4.46 6.95
C THR A 217 5.08 -3.06 7.52
N GLY A 218 6.12 -2.26 7.74
CA GLY A 218 5.99 -0.87 8.15
C GLY A 218 7.23 -0.04 7.86
N LYS A 219 7.11 1.24 8.17
CA LYS A 219 8.12 2.25 7.87
C LYS A 219 9.37 2.01 8.71
N TRP A 220 10.51 1.81 8.06
CA TRP A 220 11.79 1.41 8.67
C TRP A 220 11.75 0.10 9.46
N TRP A 221 10.74 -0.74 9.23
CA TRP A 221 10.67 -2.05 9.89
C TRP A 221 11.81 -2.95 9.38
N PRO A 222 12.47 -3.74 10.25
CA PRO A 222 13.47 -4.72 9.83
C PRO A 222 12.86 -5.99 9.22
N LYS A 223 11.53 -6.11 9.26
CA LYS A 223 10.81 -7.33 8.92
C LYS A 223 9.57 -7.03 8.11
N MET A 224 9.29 -7.93 7.18
CA MET A 224 8.01 -8.08 6.51
C MET A 224 7.42 -9.43 6.91
N PHE A 225 6.10 -9.53 6.98
CA PHE A 225 5.39 -10.72 7.43
C PHE A 225 4.48 -11.23 6.33
N GLU A 226 4.57 -12.51 6.01
CA GLU A 226 3.49 -13.19 5.28
C GLU A 226 2.46 -13.69 6.30
N VAL A 227 1.19 -13.38 6.07
CA VAL A 227 0.13 -13.54 7.05
C VAL A 227 -1.19 -14.02 6.46
N ARG A 228 -2.06 -14.50 7.33
CA ARG A 228 -3.51 -14.61 7.10
C ARG A 228 -4.27 -13.78 8.13
N PHE A 229 -5.48 -13.38 7.77
CA PHE A 229 -6.41 -12.74 8.70
C PHE A 229 -7.42 -13.77 9.19
N VAL A 230 -7.48 -13.97 10.51
CA VAL A 230 -8.31 -15.01 11.16
C VAL A 230 -9.18 -14.39 12.25
N GLU A 231 -10.32 -15.01 12.55
CA GLU A 231 -11.17 -14.64 13.70
C GLU A 231 -10.52 -15.00 15.05
#